data_AF-A0AAE1LCK1-F1
#
_entry.id   AF-A0AAE1LCK1-F1
#
_cell.length_a   1.000
_cell.length_b   1.000
_cell.length_c   1.000
_cell.angle_alpha   90.00
_cell.angle_beta   90.00
_cell.angle_gamma   90.00
#
_symmetry.space_group_name_H-M   'P 1'
#
loop_
_entity.id
_entity.type
_entity.pdbx_description
1 polymer ?
#
loop_
_entity_poly.entity_id
_entity_poly.type
_entity_poly.pdbx_seq_one_letter_code
_entity_poly.pdbx_strand_id
1 'polypeptide(L)'
;MVLILFHSNAALERSFSLNNDCVIVNQKETSLIANRIVQDAVVAAGGVDKIPISKALILSARNSHSKYKEAKEARSKEEKEEATKVAEKRKAAKEIEELNRKREKLLETAPYFCLF
;
A
#
# COMPACT_ATOMS: atom_id res chain seq x y z
N MET A 1 -22.69 -34.47 -27.21
CA MET A 1 -21.45 -33.76 -27.55
C MET A 1 -21.29 -32.61 -26.55
N VAL A 2 -20.61 -32.87 -25.43
CA VAL A 2 -20.45 -31.90 -24.33
C VAL A 2 -19.15 -31.15 -24.60
N LEU A 3 -19.26 -29.87 -24.95
CA LEU A 3 -18.11 -29.02 -25.25
C LEU A 3 -17.40 -28.66 -23.94
N ILE A 4 -16.22 -29.26 -23.75
CA ILE A 4 -15.26 -28.92 -22.70
C ILE A 4 -14.60 -27.61 -23.13
N LEU A 5 -15.05 -26.49 -22.59
CA LEU A 5 -14.32 -25.22 -22.68
C LEU A 5 -13.40 -25.12 -21.46
N PHE A 6 -12.15 -25.55 -21.64
CA PHE A 6 -11.06 -25.14 -20.77
C PHE A 6 -10.94 -23.61 -20.82
N HIS A 7 -11.30 -22.93 -19.74
CA HIS A 7 -10.89 -21.55 -19.53
C HIS A 7 -9.72 -21.54 -18.54
N SER A 8 -8.51 -21.70 -19.08
CA SER A 8 -7.26 -21.42 -18.38
C SER A 8 -7.16 -19.94 -18.05
N ASN A 9 -7.88 -19.50 -17.01
CA ASN A 9 -7.72 -18.20 -16.35
C ASN A 9 -7.75 -18.34 -14.82
N ALA A 10 -7.60 -19.57 -14.32
CA ALA A 10 -7.20 -19.80 -12.94
C ALA A 10 -5.68 -19.66 -12.88
N ALA A 11 -5.20 -18.41 -12.69
CA ALA A 11 -3.88 -18.20 -12.13
C ALA A 11 -3.89 -18.83 -10.72
N LEU A 12 -3.42 -20.08 -10.67
CA LEU A 12 -3.20 -20.88 -9.46
C LEU A 12 -1.97 -20.36 -8.70
N GLU A 13 -2.04 -19.12 -8.22
CA GLU A 13 -1.07 -18.60 -7.25
C GLU A 13 -1.78 -18.53 -5.89
N ARG A 14 -1.74 -19.66 -5.17
CA ARG A 14 -1.81 -19.77 -3.70
C ARG A 14 -3.21 -19.70 -3.06
N SER A 15 -3.91 -20.83 -3.08
CA SER A 15 -4.87 -21.35 -2.06
C SER A 15 -5.93 -20.44 -1.43
N PHE A 16 -6.16 -19.25 -1.95
CA PHE A 16 -7.33 -18.43 -1.63
C PHE A 16 -7.94 -18.05 -2.97
N SER A 17 -9.15 -18.52 -3.24
CA SER A 17 -9.97 -17.94 -4.29
C SER A 17 -10.28 -16.50 -3.87
N LEU A 18 -9.41 -15.56 -4.23
CA LEU A 18 -9.82 -14.17 -4.31
C LEU A 18 -10.97 -14.16 -5.31
N ASN A 19 -12.17 -13.86 -4.83
CA ASN A 19 -13.32 -13.75 -5.71
C ASN A 19 -13.03 -12.58 -6.65
N ASN A 20 -12.59 -12.85 -7.88
CA ASN A 20 -12.20 -11.83 -8.84
C ASN A 20 -13.37 -10.87 -9.16
N ASP A 21 -14.61 -11.30 -8.92
CA ASP A 21 -15.80 -10.46 -9.03
C ASP A 21 -15.89 -9.39 -7.91
N CYS A 22 -15.20 -9.59 -6.79
CA CYS A 22 -15.22 -8.67 -5.65
C CYS A 22 -14.03 -7.71 -5.59
N VAL A 23 -12.98 -7.95 -6.39
CA VAL A 23 -11.75 -7.16 -6.37
C VAL A 23 -11.66 -6.30 -7.63
N ILE A 24 -11.61 -4.99 -7.45
CA ILE A 24 -11.43 -4.05 -8.56
C ILE A 24 -9.92 -3.88 -8.82
N VAL A 25 -9.54 -3.74 -10.09
CA VAL A 25 -8.13 -3.47 -10.47
C VAL A 25 -7.65 -2.20 -9.76
N ASN A 26 -6.49 -2.27 -9.11
CA ASN A 26 -5.89 -1.21 -8.28
C ASN A 26 -6.64 -0.87 -6.97
N GLN A 27 -7.44 -1.80 -6.44
CA GLN A 27 -8.05 -1.63 -5.12
C GLN A 27 -7.01 -1.80 -4.01
N LYS A 28 -6.98 -0.85 -3.05
CA LYS A 28 -6.15 -0.96 -1.85
C LYS A 28 -6.74 -2.00 -0.89
N GLU A 29 -5.89 -2.74 -0.18
CA GLU A 29 -6.32 -3.72 0.84
C GLU A 29 -7.22 -3.11 1.90
N THR A 30 -6.94 -1.86 2.32
CA THR A 30 -7.77 -1.12 3.27
C THR A 30 -9.20 -0.90 2.79
N SER A 31 -9.41 -0.78 1.47
CA SER A 31 -10.75 -0.70 0.89
C SER A 31 -11.49 -2.02 0.98
N LEU A 32 -10.80 -3.16 0.81
CA LEU A 32 -11.41 -4.48 0.96
C LEU A 32 -11.86 -4.73 2.40
N ILE A 33 -11.03 -4.37 3.38
CA ILE A 33 -11.37 -4.47 4.80
C ILE A 33 -12.59 -3.59 5.12
N ALA A 34 -12.63 -2.36 4.62
CA ALA A 34 -13.76 -1.46 4.83
C ALA A 34 -15.05 -2.03 4.23
N ASN A 35 -15.01 -2.57 3.01
CA ASN A 35 -16.16 -3.21 2.38
C ASN A 35 -16.65 -4.41 3.19
N ARG A 36 -15.71 -5.21 3.72
CA ARG A 36 -16.06 -6.37 4.56
C ARG A 36 -16.80 -5.94 5.82
N ILE A 37 -16.32 -4.91 6.51
CA ILE A 37 -16.98 -4.35 7.71
C ILE A 37 -18.41 -3.91 7.39
N VAL A 38 -18.62 -3.25 6.24
CA VAL A 38 -19.96 -2.81 5.81
C VAL A 38 -20.86 -4.03 5.57
N GLN A 39 -20.37 -5.04 4.84
CA GLN A 39 -21.14 -6.26 4.56
C GLN A 39 -21.50 -7.02 5.85
N ASP A 40 -20.54 -7.19 6.76
CA ASP A 40 -20.78 -7.86 8.04
C ASP A 40 -21.84 -7.11 8.87
N ALA A 41 -21.83 -5.77 8.85
CA ALA A 41 -22.86 -4.97 9.51
C ALA A 41 -24.25 -5.13 8.87
N VAL A 42 -24.34 -5.19 7.54
CA VAL A 42 -25.59 -5.42 6.80
C VAL A 42 -26.15 -6.82 7.09
N VAL A 43 -25.28 -7.84 7.10
CA VAL A 43 -25.64 -9.23 7.43
C VAL A 43 -26.13 -9.33 8.87
N ALA A 44 -25.43 -8.70 9.82
CA ALA A 44 -25.83 -8.67 11.22
C ALA A 44 -27.19 -7.96 11.44
N ALA A 45 -27.50 -6.93 10.65
CA ALA A 45 -28.81 -6.28 10.68
C ALA A 45 -29.94 -7.14 10.05
N GLY A 46 -29.60 -8.21 9.33
CA GLY A 46 -30.57 -9.10 8.67
C GLY A 46 -31.10 -8.54 7.35
N GLY A 47 -30.32 -7.69 6.68
CA GLY A 47 -30.63 -7.08 5.39
C GLY A 47 -30.55 -5.55 5.41
N VAL A 48 -30.50 -4.94 4.22
CA VAL A 48 -30.35 -3.49 4.05
C VAL A 48 -31.56 -2.72 4.62
N ASP A 49 -32.76 -3.29 4.50
CA ASP A 49 -34.01 -2.65 4.94
C ASP A 49 -34.16 -2.60 6.47
N LYS A 50 -33.39 -3.40 7.20
CA LYS A 50 -33.50 -3.55 8.67
C LYS A 50 -32.44 -2.76 9.42
N ILE A 51 -31.64 -1.96 8.72
CA ILE A 51 -30.56 -1.18 9.34
C ILE A 51 -31.17 0.01 10.10
N PRO A 52 -30.97 0.12 11.42
CA PRO A 52 -31.49 1.24 12.19
C PRO A 52 -30.75 2.53 11.84
N ILE A 53 -31.49 3.53 11.35
CA ILE A 53 -30.94 4.85 11.04
C ILE A 53 -30.76 5.63 12.35
N SER A 54 -29.60 5.47 12.96
CA SER A 54 -29.24 6.20 14.18
C SER A 54 -28.82 7.65 13.88
N LYS A 55 -28.98 8.55 14.86
CA LYS A 55 -28.49 9.94 14.77
C LYS A 55 -26.98 10.02 14.47
N ALA A 56 -26.21 9.07 15.01
CA ALA A 56 -24.77 8.98 14.77
C ALA A 56 -24.46 8.65 13.31
N LEU A 57 -25.24 7.76 12.68
CA LEU A 57 -25.08 7.42 11.27
C LEU A 57 -25.35 8.63 10.37
N ILE A 58 -26.43 9.38 10.65
CA ILE A 58 -26.77 10.61 9.93
C ILE A 58 -25.64 11.65 10.04
N LEU A 59 -25.12 11.87 11.26
CA LEU A 59 -24.03 12.81 11.48
C LEU A 59 -22.75 12.37 10.76
N SER A 60 -22.43 11.07 10.79
CA SER A 60 -21.27 10.53 10.09
C SER A 60 -21.39 10.70 8.57
N ALA A 61 -22.58 10.44 8.01
CA ALA A 61 -22.86 10.65 6.60
C ALA A 61 -22.71 12.12 6.20
N ARG A 62 -23.25 13.04 7.00
CA ARG A 62 -23.13 14.49 6.77
C ARG A 62 -21.68 14.99 6.78
N ASN A 63 -20.84 14.42 7.66
CA ASN A 63 -19.44 14.82 7.81
C ASN A 63 -18.47 14.01 6.92
N SER A 64 -18.98 13.07 6.12
CA SER A 64 -18.17 12.15 5.30
C SER A 64 -17.24 12.89 4.33
N HIS A 65 -17.71 13.98 3.74
CA HIS A 65 -16.91 14.78 2.80
C HIS A 65 -15.74 15.50 3.48
N SER A 66 -15.94 16.04 4.69
CA SER A 66 -14.85 16.66 5.48
C SER A 66 -13.77 15.64 5.81
N LYS A 67 -14.19 14.47 6.33
CA LYS A 67 -13.27 13.37 6.65
C LYS A 67 -12.49 12.90 5.42
N TYR A 68 -13.14 12.83 4.26
CA TYR A 68 -12.45 12.50 3.01
C TYR A 68 -11.39 13.53 2.64
N LYS A 69 -11.71 14.83 2.76
CA LYS A 69 -10.76 15.91 2.47
C LYS A 69 -9.56 15.86 3.40
N GLU A 70 -9.79 15.72 4.71
CA GLU A 70 -8.75 15.57 5.73
C GLU A 70 -7.86 14.36 5.44
N ALA A 71 -8.45 13.20 5.12
CA ALA A 71 -7.71 11.99 4.77
C ALA A 71 -6.89 12.14 3.48
N LYS A 72 -7.40 12.88 2.49
CA LYS A 72 -6.67 13.17 1.24
C LYS A 72 -5.46 14.07 1.50
N GLU A 73 -5.62 15.09 2.34
CA GLU A 73 -4.52 15.98 2.73
C GLU A 73 -3.45 15.24 3.54
N ALA A 74 -3.84 14.37 4.47
CA ALA A 74 -2.93 13.52 5.23
C ALA A 74 -2.08 12.63 4.31
N ARG A 75 -2.73 11.90 3.38
CA ARG A 75 -2.04 11.06 2.39
C ARG A 75 -1.05 11.84 1.54
N SER A 76 -1.40 13.04 1.10
CA SER A 76 -0.48 13.89 0.31
C SER A 76 0.75 14.32 1.12
N LYS A 77 0.62 14.49 2.44
CA LYS A 77 1.76 14.80 3.31
C LYS A 77 2.64 13.58 3.51
N GLU A 78 2.04 12.43 3.81
CA GLU A 78 2.75 11.15 3.96
C GLU A 78 3.56 10.79 2.71
N GLU A 79 2.97 10.92 1.51
CA GLU A 79 3.66 10.67 0.23
C GLU A 79 4.87 11.59 0.03
N LYS A 80 4.76 12.87 0.43
CA LYS A 80 5.87 13.81 0.36
C LYS A 80 6.98 13.46 1.35
N GLU A 81 6.63 13.09 2.57
CA GLU A 81 7.58 12.68 3.60
C GLU A 81 8.29 11.36 3.26
N GLU A 82 7.60 10.41 2.63
CA GLU A 82 8.21 9.18 2.13
C GLU A 82 9.16 9.49 0.97
N ALA A 83 8.77 10.36 0.03
CA ALA A 83 9.62 10.77 -1.07
C ALA A 83 10.91 11.45 -0.58
N THR A 84 10.83 12.32 0.43
CA THR A 84 12.03 12.97 1.02
C THR A 84 12.90 11.94 1.72
N LYS A 85 12.34 11.05 2.54
CA LYS A 85 13.10 9.97 3.22
C LYS A 85 13.81 9.06 2.22
N VAL A 86 13.16 8.70 1.11
CA VAL A 86 13.77 7.89 0.05
C VAL A 86 14.90 8.66 -0.64
N ALA A 87 14.70 9.94 -0.93
CA ALA A 87 15.73 10.78 -1.53
C ALA A 87 16.96 10.94 -0.62
N GLU A 88 16.75 11.14 0.68
CA GLU A 88 17.82 11.21 1.68
C GLU A 88 18.59 9.90 1.79
N LYS A 89 17.89 8.76 1.89
CA LYS A 89 18.53 7.43 1.88
C LYS A 89 19.38 7.21 0.63
N ARG A 90 18.91 7.65 -0.55
CA ARG A 90 19.67 7.57 -1.80
C ARG A 90 20.91 8.46 -1.80
N LYS A 91 20.85 9.66 -1.22
CA LYS A 91 22.01 10.55 -1.07
C LYS A 91 23.05 9.94 -0.13
N ALA A 92 22.62 9.48 1.03
CA ALA A 92 23.49 8.83 2.01
C ALA A 92 24.18 7.57 1.42
N ALA A 93 23.45 6.76 0.65
CA ALA A 93 24.02 5.60 -0.02
C ALA A 93 25.14 5.97 -1.02
N LYS A 94 24.97 7.06 -1.77
CA LYS A 94 26.00 7.57 -2.70
C LYS A 94 27.22 8.09 -1.96
N GLU A 95 27.03 8.83 -0.87
CA GLU A 95 28.14 9.34 -0.04
C GLU A 95 28.97 8.19 0.56
N ILE A 96 28.31 7.13 1.04
CA ILE A 96 28.98 5.93 1.53
C ILE A 96 29.80 5.27 0.42
N GLU A 97 29.25 5.15 -0.78
CA GLU A 97 29.96 4.57 -1.93
C GLU A 97 31.20 5.40 -2.30
N GLU A 98 31.08 6.73 -2.33
CA GLU A 98 32.20 7.62 -2.61
C GLU A 98 33.29 7.54 -1.53
N LEU A 99 32.92 7.48 -0.25
CA LEU A 99 33.86 7.32 0.85
C LEU A 99 34.59 5.98 0.79
N ASN A 100 33.89 4.89 0.46
CA ASN A 100 34.51 3.58 0.28
C ASN A 100 35.52 3.57 -0.87
N ARG A 101 35.17 4.16 -2.03
CA ARG A 101 36.12 4.31 -3.16
C ARG A 101 37.35 5.13 -2.80
N LYS A 102 37.19 6.20 -2.00
CA LYS A 102 38.33 7.01 -1.51
C LYS A 102 39.21 6.20 -0.57
N ARG A 103 38.61 5.40 0.32
CA ARG A 103 39.35 4.53 1.25
C ARG A 103 40.15 3.46 0.53
N GLU A 104 39.59 2.81 -0.50
CA GLU A 104 40.30 1.82 -1.32
C GLU A 104 41.52 2.42 -2.01
N LYS A 105 41.36 3.58 -2.66
CA LYS A 105 42.49 4.29 -3.30
C LYS A 105 43.60 4.64 -2.32
N LEU A 106 43.24 5.09 -1.10
CA LEU A 106 44.23 5.40 -0.06
C LEU A 106 45.00 4.15 0.38
N LEU A 107 44.32 3.02 0.56
CA LEU A 107 44.95 1.74 0.90
C LEU A 107 45.89 1.23 -0.20
N GLU A 108 45.57 1.44 -1.47
CA GLU A 108 46.46 1.12 -2.60
C GLU A 108 47.70 2.03 -2.65
N THR A 109 47.57 3.29 -2.25
CA THR A 109 48.71 4.23 -2.20
C THR A 109 49.56 4.11 -0.92
N ALA A 110 49.01 3.56 0.17
CA ALA A 110 49.70 3.37 1.44
C ALA A 110 50.99 2.52 1.40
N PRO A 111 51.10 1.41 0.66
CA PRO A 111 52.34 0.65 0.57
C PRO A 111 53.51 1.43 -0.06
N TYR A 112 53.23 2.49 -0.83
CA TYR A 112 54.27 3.35 -1.40
C TYR A 112 54.74 4.47 -0.45
N PHE A 113 54.02 4.73 0.64
CA PHE A 113 54.34 5.80 1.59
C PHE A 113 55.29 5.35 2.72
N CYS A 114 55.45 4.05 2.95
CA CYS A 114 56.41 3.47 3.92
C CYS A 114 57.79 3.13 3.32
N LEU A 115 58.06 3.50 2.07
CA LEU A 115 59.32 3.20 1.36
C LEU A 115 60.25 4.42 1.21
N PHE A 116 59.99 5.53 1.91
CA PHE A 116 60.87 6.69 2.03
C PHE A 116 61.21 6.98 3.49
#